data_AF-A0A1Z8NJB7-F1
#
_entry.id   AF-A0A1Z8NJB7-F1
#
_cell.length_a   1.000
_cell.length_b   1.000
_cell.length_c   1.000
_cell.angle_alpha   90.00
_cell.angle_beta   90.00
_cell.angle_gamma   90.00
#
_symmetry.space_group_name_H-M   'P 1'
#
loop_
_entity.id
_entity.type
_entity.pdbx_description
1 polymer ?
#
loop_
_entity_poly.entity_id
_entity_poly.type
_entity_poly.pdbx_seq_one_letter_code
_entity_poly.pdbx_strand_id
1 'polypeptide(L)'
;MKLLADRQIIELSGEDRIIFLQNLITNDLIDISEKKISHTFILNHLGKIIFEFYIHYTSECLLLDCNYASADELIKKLTMYKLRSKIVLRFREDLSVYWEESKIIFPKDPRNKSIGSRKINIRKSIRSQNDVSYYDHFRIKLGIAEINKDFLPSDIFAHELNDYVNSISYTKGCYPGQEIVSRIYHKKATSKKIFYPFNCIHLPRKMGTKLFYQDKEIGFFGSNSDKLTLAFVNKNFANLNFYIDDSNLVKKELLNK
;
A
#
# COMPACT_ATOMS: atom_id res chain seq x y z
N MET A 1 18.01 -1.19 -10.37
CA MET A 1 17.54 -1.53 -9.01
C MET A 1 17.55 -0.27 -8.20
N LYS A 2 16.36 0.25 -7.93
CA LYS A 2 16.13 1.57 -7.36
C LYS A 2 15.88 1.45 -5.87
N LEU A 3 16.47 2.34 -5.09
CA LEU A 3 16.27 2.40 -3.65
C LEU A 3 14.90 3.02 -3.34
N LEU A 4 14.10 2.37 -2.51
CA LEU A 4 12.89 2.96 -1.94
C LEU A 4 13.24 3.57 -0.58
N ALA A 5 13.63 4.84 -0.58
CA ALA A 5 14.19 5.54 0.58
C ALA A 5 13.16 5.88 1.67
N ASP A 6 11.87 5.79 1.34
CA ASP A 6 10.72 6.03 2.21
C ASP A 6 10.27 4.77 2.97
N ARG A 7 11.06 3.69 2.90
CA ARG A 7 10.75 2.39 3.51
C ARG A 7 11.64 2.12 4.71
N GLN A 8 11.07 1.49 5.73
CA GLN A 8 11.76 1.00 6.91
C GLN A 8 11.54 -0.50 7.06
N ILE A 9 12.56 -1.21 7.54
CA ILE A 9 12.52 -2.65 7.73
C ILE A 9 12.50 -2.98 9.22
N ILE A 10 11.50 -3.75 9.62
CA ILE A 10 11.38 -4.35 10.95
C ILE A 10 11.56 -5.85 10.78
N GLU A 11 12.53 -6.43 11.46
CA GLU A 11 12.62 -7.88 11.57
C GLU A 11 11.69 -8.37 12.68
N LEU A 12 10.95 -9.44 12.36
CA LEU A 12 10.19 -10.25 13.30
C LEU A 12 10.76 -11.68 13.28
N SER A 13 11.46 -12.04 14.35
CA SER A 13 12.07 -13.37 14.55
C SER A 13 11.49 -14.06 15.79
N GLY A 14 11.88 -15.31 16.03
CA GLY A 14 11.39 -16.15 17.12
C GLY A 14 10.47 -17.30 16.66
N GLU A 15 10.23 -18.25 17.54
CA GLU A 15 9.44 -19.47 17.24
C GLU A 15 7.99 -19.14 16.88
N ASP A 16 7.40 -18.14 17.53
CA ASP A 16 6.00 -17.77 17.34
C ASP A 16 5.76 -16.78 16.19
N ARG A 17 6.81 -16.37 15.44
CA ARG A 17 6.73 -15.26 14.48
C ARG A 17 5.60 -15.37 13.45
N ILE A 18 5.36 -16.58 12.93
CA ILE A 18 4.33 -16.83 11.91
C ILE A 18 2.95 -16.75 12.56
N ILE A 19 2.70 -17.54 13.60
CA ILE A 19 1.38 -17.60 14.25
C ILE A 19 1.00 -16.26 14.88
N PHE A 20 1.98 -15.56 15.47
CA PHE A 20 1.79 -14.22 16.01
C PHE A 20 1.29 -13.24 14.94
N LEU A 21 2.01 -13.13 13.81
CA LEU A 21 1.64 -12.18 12.76
C LEU A 21 0.37 -12.61 12.04
N GLN A 22 0.18 -13.93 11.81
CA GLN A 22 -1.02 -14.52 11.23
C GLN A 22 -2.29 -14.04 11.95
N ASN A 23 -2.28 -13.88 13.27
CA ASN A 23 -3.45 -13.48 14.04
C ASN A 23 -3.74 -11.97 14.00
N LEU A 24 -2.88 -11.16 13.39
CA LEU A 24 -2.99 -9.69 13.40
C LEU A 24 -3.26 -9.08 12.02
N ILE A 25 -2.91 -9.79 10.96
CA ILE A 25 -2.92 -9.26 9.59
C ILE A 25 -4.11 -9.77 8.77
N THR A 26 -4.43 -9.09 7.67
CA THR A 26 -5.53 -9.49 6.77
C THR A 26 -5.21 -10.66 5.84
N ASN A 27 -3.93 -10.90 5.54
CA ASN A 27 -3.51 -11.92 4.57
C ASN A 27 -3.04 -13.21 5.26
N ASP A 28 -2.91 -14.29 4.49
CA ASP A 28 -2.51 -15.59 5.00
C ASP A 28 -1.01 -15.86 4.80
N LEU A 29 -0.35 -16.35 5.86
CA LEU A 29 1.06 -16.72 5.87
C LEU A 29 1.31 -18.21 5.71
N ILE A 30 0.27 -19.06 5.55
CA ILE A 30 0.46 -20.52 5.39
C ILE A 30 1.46 -20.84 4.27
N ASP A 31 1.36 -20.18 3.11
CA ASP A 31 2.25 -20.42 1.95
C ASP A 31 3.39 -19.39 1.83
N ILE A 32 3.71 -18.63 2.88
CA ILE A 32 4.66 -17.51 2.75
C ILE A 32 6.08 -17.99 2.37
N SER A 33 6.45 -19.20 2.78
CA SER A 33 7.73 -19.81 2.44
C SER A 33 7.88 -20.07 0.94
N GLU A 34 6.79 -20.35 0.23
CA GLU A 34 6.74 -20.54 -1.22
C GLU A 34 6.60 -19.20 -1.95
N LYS A 35 5.68 -18.34 -1.48
CA LYS A 35 5.40 -17.02 -2.08
C LYS A 35 6.58 -16.06 -1.97
N LYS A 36 7.45 -16.23 -0.95
CA LYS A 36 8.61 -15.38 -0.58
C LYS A 36 8.26 -13.95 -0.16
N ILE A 37 7.18 -13.39 -0.69
CA ILE A 37 6.68 -12.07 -0.38
C ILE A 37 5.15 -12.09 -0.29
N SER A 38 4.60 -11.33 0.63
CA SER A 38 3.16 -11.06 0.73
C SER A 38 2.94 -9.59 1.06
N HIS A 39 1.75 -9.09 0.73
CA HIS A 39 1.30 -7.76 1.10
C HIS A 39 0.07 -7.89 1.99
N THR A 40 -0.03 -7.02 3.00
CA THR A 40 -1.09 -7.16 4.00
C THR A 40 -1.37 -5.86 4.73
N PHE A 41 -2.44 -5.88 5.52
CA PHE A 41 -2.85 -4.79 6.38
C PHE A 41 -3.01 -5.25 7.82
N ILE A 42 -2.87 -4.32 8.76
CA ILE A 42 -3.51 -4.42 10.08
C ILE A 42 -4.67 -3.43 10.07
N LEU A 43 -5.83 -3.85 10.58
CA LEU A 43 -7.04 -3.04 10.62
C LEU A 43 -7.36 -2.54 12.03
N ASN A 44 -8.15 -1.49 12.11
CA ASN A 44 -8.83 -1.11 13.35
C ASN A 44 -10.14 -1.91 13.54
N HIS A 45 -10.80 -1.71 14.67
CA HIS A 45 -12.08 -2.36 15.01
C HIS A 45 -13.23 -2.01 14.03
N LEU A 46 -13.10 -0.92 13.28
CA LEU A 46 -14.05 -0.52 12.23
C LEU A 46 -13.73 -1.16 10.88
N GLY A 47 -12.67 -1.98 10.76
CA GLY A 47 -12.25 -2.61 9.51
C GLY A 47 -11.47 -1.69 8.56
N LYS A 48 -11.02 -0.52 9.03
CA LYS A 48 -10.20 0.41 8.24
C LYS A 48 -8.71 0.13 8.41
N ILE A 49 -7.93 0.41 7.37
CA ILE A 49 -6.48 0.17 7.35
C ILE A 49 -5.80 1.11 8.34
N ILE A 50 -5.00 0.56 9.27
CA ILE A 50 -4.11 1.36 10.14
C ILE A 50 -2.63 1.17 9.82
N PHE A 51 -2.26 0.00 9.29
CA PHE A 51 -0.91 -0.26 8.80
C PHE A 51 -0.98 -1.03 7.49
N GLU A 52 -0.07 -0.70 6.58
CA GLU A 52 0.19 -1.40 5.32
C GLU A 52 1.66 -1.76 5.27
N PHE A 53 1.96 -3.01 4.95
CA PHE A 53 3.34 -3.46 4.80
C PHE A 53 3.44 -4.74 3.98
N TYR A 54 4.65 -4.98 3.49
CA TYR A 54 5.04 -6.24 2.87
C TYR A 54 5.72 -7.13 3.89
N ILE A 55 5.62 -8.43 3.67
CA ILE A 55 6.26 -9.46 4.47
C ILE A 55 7.20 -10.21 3.54
N HIS A 56 8.50 -10.05 3.72
CA HIS A 56 9.51 -10.84 3.04
C HIS A 56 9.91 -12.02 3.93
N TYR A 57 9.80 -13.23 3.41
CA TYR A 57 10.16 -14.45 4.13
C TYR A 57 11.64 -14.79 3.98
N THR A 58 12.23 -15.19 5.10
CA THR A 58 13.51 -15.90 5.17
C THR A 58 13.32 -17.13 6.06
N SER A 59 14.26 -18.09 6.02
CA SER A 59 14.20 -19.25 6.92
C SER A 59 14.20 -18.82 8.40
N GLU A 60 14.99 -17.80 8.74
CA GLU A 60 15.24 -17.38 10.12
C GLU A 60 14.18 -16.41 10.67
N CYS A 61 13.64 -15.54 9.81
CA CYS A 61 12.80 -14.42 10.23
C CYS A 61 11.82 -13.95 9.15
N LEU A 62 10.86 -13.12 9.55
CA LEU A 62 10.08 -12.29 8.65
C LEU A 62 10.67 -10.87 8.64
N LEU A 63 10.79 -10.27 7.46
CA LEU A 63 11.18 -8.88 7.32
C LEU A 63 9.97 -8.07 6.86
N LEU A 64 9.50 -7.17 7.72
CA LEU A 64 8.36 -6.29 7.49
C LEU A 64 8.87 -5.01 6.83
N ASP A 65 8.49 -4.83 5.57
CA ASP A 65 8.78 -3.64 4.78
C ASP A 65 7.56 -2.71 4.86
N CYS A 66 7.69 -1.62 5.61
CA CYS A 66 6.64 -0.64 5.85
C CYS A 66 7.08 0.77 5.43
N ASN A 67 6.13 1.69 5.29
CA ASN A 67 6.47 3.11 5.10
C ASN A 67 7.18 3.63 6.37
N TYR A 68 8.24 4.42 6.20
CA TYR A 68 9.04 4.97 7.31
C TYR A 68 8.19 5.71 8.34
N ALA A 69 7.19 6.50 7.90
CA ALA A 69 6.31 7.25 8.78
C ALA A 69 5.37 6.37 9.63
N SER A 70 5.21 5.08 9.30
CA SER A 70 4.42 4.11 10.06
C SER A 70 5.26 3.22 10.98
N ALA A 71 6.59 3.24 10.88
CA ALA A 71 7.44 2.19 11.43
C ALA A 71 7.42 2.12 12.97
N ASP A 72 7.54 3.28 13.63
CA ASP A 72 7.54 3.36 15.10
C ASP A 72 6.20 2.96 15.72
N GLU A 73 5.09 3.44 15.14
CA GLU A 73 3.76 3.06 15.64
C GLU A 73 3.44 1.59 15.31
N LEU A 74 3.96 1.04 14.20
CA LEU A 74 3.84 -0.38 13.88
C LEU A 74 4.58 -1.24 14.91
N ILE A 75 5.85 -0.94 15.21
CA ILE A 75 6.63 -1.74 16.17
C ILE A 75 6.00 -1.67 17.57
N LYS A 76 5.51 -0.49 17.98
CA LYS A 76 4.79 -0.29 19.23
C LYS A 76 3.49 -1.11 19.27
N LYS A 77 2.71 -1.09 18.18
CA LYS A 77 1.47 -1.86 18.06
C LYS A 77 1.72 -3.36 18.14
N LEU A 78 2.71 -3.87 17.40
CA LEU A 78 3.09 -5.29 17.46
C LEU A 78 3.60 -5.67 18.86
N THR A 79 4.38 -4.81 19.51
CA THR A 79 4.85 -5.03 20.88
C THR A 79 3.70 -5.12 21.88
N MET A 80 2.64 -4.31 21.72
CA MET A 80 1.44 -4.40 22.55
C MET A 80 0.74 -5.77 22.44
N TYR A 81 0.72 -6.38 21.25
CA TYR A 81 0.10 -7.69 21.03
C TYR A 81 0.98 -8.88 21.41
N LYS A 82 2.27 -8.66 21.67
CA LYS A 82 3.28 -9.72 21.87
C LYS A 82 2.98 -10.65 23.05
N LEU A 83 2.10 -10.30 24.00
CA LEU A 83 1.96 -10.95 25.31
C LEU A 83 2.23 -12.47 25.30
N ARG A 84 3.35 -12.87 25.91
CA ARG A 84 3.90 -14.25 26.00
C ARG A 84 4.41 -14.88 24.70
N SER A 85 4.08 -14.35 23.51
CA SER A 85 4.66 -14.81 22.26
C SER A 85 6.18 -14.67 22.26
N LYS A 86 6.88 -15.76 21.97
CA LYS A 86 8.33 -15.84 21.86
C LYS A 86 8.80 -15.27 20.53
N ILE A 87 8.68 -13.94 20.42
CA ILE A 87 9.10 -13.16 19.26
C ILE A 87 10.10 -12.07 19.64
N VAL A 88 10.89 -11.63 18.68
CA VAL A 88 11.76 -10.46 18.78
C VAL A 88 11.44 -9.51 17.63
N LEU A 89 11.33 -8.22 17.93
CA LEU A 89 11.13 -7.14 16.97
C LEU A 89 12.35 -6.24 17.01
N ARG A 90 12.94 -5.94 15.85
CA ARG A 90 14.07 -5.00 15.75
C ARG A 90 14.07 -4.26 14.43
N PHE A 91 14.50 -3.00 14.44
CA PHE A 91 14.81 -2.31 13.19
C PHE A 91 16.07 -2.89 12.55
N ARG A 92 16.10 -2.91 11.21
CA ARG A 92 17.24 -3.35 10.41
C ARG A 92 17.78 -2.22 9.54
N GLU A 93 18.62 -1.38 10.14
CA GLU A 93 19.22 -0.21 9.47
C GLU A 93 20.30 -0.59 8.44
N ASP A 94 20.85 -1.80 8.57
CA ASP A 94 21.79 -2.42 7.64
C ASP A 94 21.13 -2.94 6.37
N LEU A 95 19.80 -2.93 6.31
CA LEU A 95 19.01 -3.38 5.17
C LEU A 95 18.28 -2.20 4.51
N SER A 96 17.91 -2.38 3.23
CA SER A 96 17.08 -1.43 2.50
C SER A 96 16.20 -2.15 1.48
N VAL A 97 15.09 -1.50 1.14
CA VAL A 97 14.13 -1.99 0.16
C VAL A 97 14.52 -1.49 -1.22
N TYR A 98 14.49 -2.39 -2.18
CA TYR A 98 14.81 -2.11 -3.56
C TYR A 98 13.70 -2.57 -4.48
N TRP A 99 13.47 -1.79 -5.53
CA TRP A 99 12.49 -2.06 -6.58
C TRP A 99 13.15 -2.14 -7.96
N GLU A 100 12.56 -2.93 -8.85
CA GLU A 100 12.92 -2.99 -10.27
C GLU A 100 11.71 -3.40 -11.11
N GLU A 101 11.53 -2.81 -12.28
CA GLU A 101 10.38 -3.05 -13.15
C GLU A 101 10.22 -4.51 -13.61
N SER A 102 11.30 -5.21 -14.01
CA SER A 102 11.13 -6.48 -14.74
C SER A 102 12.13 -7.60 -14.44
N LYS A 103 12.86 -7.58 -13.32
CA LYS A 103 13.79 -8.68 -13.00
C LYS A 103 13.08 -9.95 -12.54
N ILE A 104 13.37 -11.06 -13.23
CA ILE A 104 12.80 -12.41 -12.99
C ILE A 104 13.27 -13.00 -11.65
N ILE A 105 14.49 -12.69 -11.23
CA ILE A 105 15.13 -13.29 -10.04
C ILE A 105 14.51 -12.77 -8.72
N PHE A 106 13.78 -11.65 -8.77
CA PHE A 106 13.19 -11.04 -7.58
C PHE A 106 11.70 -11.40 -7.49
N PRO A 107 11.18 -11.63 -6.27
CA PRO A 107 9.75 -11.77 -6.07
C PRO A 107 9.01 -10.58 -6.68
N LYS A 108 7.97 -10.89 -7.47
CA LYS A 108 7.06 -9.88 -8.02
C LYS A 108 6.31 -9.21 -6.87
N ASP A 109 5.97 -7.94 -7.04
CA ASP A 109 5.10 -7.26 -6.10
C ASP A 109 3.76 -8.03 -6.01
N PRO A 110 3.38 -8.50 -4.81
CA PRO A 110 2.20 -9.35 -4.63
C PRO A 110 0.88 -8.61 -4.88
N ARG A 111 0.86 -7.27 -4.84
CA ARG A 111 -0.35 -6.48 -5.13
C ARG A 111 -0.72 -6.58 -6.61
N ASN A 112 0.27 -6.35 -7.47
CA ASN A 112 0.13 -6.39 -8.91
C ASN A 112 1.48 -6.67 -9.57
N LYS A 113 1.61 -7.80 -10.28
CA LYS A 113 2.86 -8.22 -10.93
C LYS A 113 3.40 -7.20 -11.94
N SER A 114 2.53 -6.36 -12.52
CA SER A 114 2.89 -5.35 -13.52
C SER A 114 3.61 -4.14 -12.95
N ILE A 115 3.55 -3.90 -11.62
CA ILE A 115 4.36 -2.85 -10.98
C ILE A 115 5.84 -3.26 -10.88
N GLY A 116 6.16 -4.53 -11.08
CA GLY A 116 7.51 -5.07 -11.07
C GLY A 116 7.83 -5.91 -9.84
N SER A 117 9.08 -5.88 -9.42
CA SER A 117 9.64 -6.75 -8.39
C SER A 117 10.20 -5.95 -7.21
N ARG A 118 10.07 -6.51 -6.01
CA ARG A 118 10.46 -5.88 -4.73
C ARG A 118 11.34 -6.83 -3.92
N LYS A 119 12.43 -6.33 -3.34
CA LYS A 119 13.27 -7.12 -2.44
C LYS A 119 13.93 -6.29 -1.36
N ILE A 120 14.35 -6.97 -0.31
CA ILE A 120 15.24 -6.42 0.72
C ILE A 120 16.67 -6.89 0.41
N ASN A 121 17.64 -6.01 0.61
CA ASN A 121 19.07 -6.34 0.49
C ASN A 121 19.90 -5.48 1.45
N ILE A 122 21.19 -5.82 1.62
CA ILE A 122 22.15 -5.01 2.38
C ILE A 122 22.14 -3.58 1.82
N ARG A 123 22.03 -2.62 2.73
CA ARG A 123 22.07 -1.19 2.43
C ARG A 123 23.43 -0.84 1.85
N LYS A 124 23.44 -0.50 0.57
CA LYS A 124 24.63 0.05 -0.10
C LYS A 124 24.73 1.55 0.18
N SER A 125 25.94 2.06 0.37
CA SER A 125 26.24 3.50 0.41
C SER A 125 26.03 4.11 -0.99
N ILE A 126 24.78 4.30 -1.40
CA ILE A 126 24.46 4.86 -2.72
C ILE A 126 24.40 6.39 -2.57
N ARG A 127 25.27 7.10 -3.30
CA ARG A 127 25.14 8.53 -3.57
C ARG A 127 23.82 8.76 -4.32
N SER A 128 23.01 9.64 -3.76
CA SER A 128 21.66 9.99 -4.18
C SER A 128 21.53 10.31 -5.68
N GLN A 129 20.60 9.64 -6.34
CA GLN A 129 19.80 10.27 -7.40
C GLN A 129 18.36 9.79 -7.23
N ASN A 130 17.40 10.71 -7.34
CA ASN A 130 15.99 10.62 -6.95
C ASN A 130 15.22 9.43 -7.57
N ASP A 131 15.47 8.23 -7.07
CA ASP A 131 14.94 6.95 -7.57
C ASP A 131 13.47 6.69 -7.18
N VAL A 132 13.00 7.30 -6.08
CA VAL A 132 11.62 7.16 -5.56
C VAL A 132 10.59 7.60 -6.60
N SER A 133 10.90 8.64 -7.38
CA SER A 133 10.01 9.18 -8.41
C SER A 133 9.63 8.14 -9.47
N TYR A 134 10.51 7.18 -9.78
CA TYR A 134 10.22 6.19 -10.81
C TYR A 134 9.25 5.12 -10.32
N TYR A 135 9.46 4.62 -9.10
CA TYR A 135 8.52 3.68 -8.49
C TYR A 135 7.12 4.31 -8.35
N ASP A 136 7.08 5.56 -7.89
CA ASP A 136 5.84 6.31 -7.75
C ASP A 136 5.12 6.49 -9.10
N HIS A 137 5.85 6.76 -10.20
CA HIS A 137 5.26 6.81 -11.53
C HIS A 137 4.51 5.51 -11.89
N PHE A 138 5.15 4.35 -11.71
CA PHE A 138 4.55 3.05 -12.06
C PHE A 138 3.33 2.72 -11.21
N ARG A 139 3.41 2.88 -9.89
CA ARG A 139 2.28 2.58 -9.01
C ARG A 139 1.09 3.51 -9.28
N ILE A 140 1.34 4.80 -9.48
CA ILE A 140 0.30 5.80 -9.76
C ILE A 140 -0.38 5.44 -11.08
N LYS A 141 0.39 5.18 -12.14
CA LYS A 141 -0.14 4.77 -13.45
C LYS A 141 -1.04 3.53 -13.38
N LEU A 142 -0.74 2.60 -12.46
CA LEU A 142 -1.52 1.38 -12.24
C LEU A 142 -2.67 1.55 -11.24
N GLY A 143 -2.85 2.74 -10.68
CA GLY A 143 -3.90 3.01 -9.68
C GLY A 143 -3.60 2.39 -8.31
N ILE A 144 -2.35 2.12 -7.99
CA ILE A 144 -1.92 1.46 -6.75
C ILE A 144 -1.57 2.52 -5.71
N ALA A 145 -2.37 2.58 -4.65
CA ALA A 145 -2.24 3.53 -3.57
C ALA A 145 -1.41 2.95 -2.40
N GLU A 146 -0.70 3.81 -1.68
CA GLU A 146 0.06 3.47 -0.47
C GLU A 146 -0.31 4.38 0.69
N ILE A 147 -0.38 3.81 1.89
CA ILE A 147 -0.57 4.56 3.14
C ILE A 147 0.57 5.57 3.34
N ASN A 148 0.23 6.74 3.90
CA ASN A 148 1.10 7.91 4.07
C ASN A 148 1.62 8.54 2.78
N LYS A 149 1.24 8.04 1.60
CA LYS A 149 1.44 8.71 0.31
C LYS A 149 0.14 9.19 -0.29
N ASP A 150 -0.86 8.31 -0.27
CA ASP A 150 -2.13 8.52 -0.95
C ASP A 150 -3.30 8.70 0.02
N PHE A 151 -3.20 8.17 1.24
CA PHE A 151 -4.21 8.28 2.30
C PHE A 151 -3.56 8.10 3.68
N LEU A 152 -4.26 8.54 4.73
CA LEU A 152 -3.80 8.41 6.11
C LEU A 152 -4.35 7.13 6.77
N PRO A 153 -3.69 6.65 7.85
CA PRO A 153 -4.25 5.60 8.69
C PRO A 153 -5.68 5.91 9.14
N SER A 154 -6.54 4.90 9.08
CA SER A 154 -7.98 4.97 9.37
C SER A 154 -8.83 5.81 8.40
N ASP A 155 -8.31 6.22 7.24
CA ASP A 155 -9.12 6.92 6.24
C ASP A 155 -10.09 5.97 5.53
N ILE A 156 -9.55 4.86 5.00
CA ILE A 156 -10.24 3.97 4.04
C ILE A 156 -10.34 2.51 4.50
N PHE A 157 -11.26 1.77 3.88
CA PHE A 157 -11.32 0.31 3.95
C PHE A 157 -10.41 -0.33 2.90
N ALA A 158 -9.93 -1.54 3.16
CA ALA A 158 -9.09 -2.26 2.21
C ALA A 158 -9.78 -2.49 0.84
N HIS A 159 -11.09 -2.73 0.82
CA HIS A 159 -11.89 -2.91 -0.40
C HIS A 159 -12.02 -1.64 -1.28
N GLU A 160 -11.49 -0.50 -0.83
CA GLU A 160 -11.43 0.75 -1.60
C GLU A 160 -10.12 0.90 -2.38
N LEU A 161 -9.12 0.05 -2.10
CA LEU A 161 -7.92 -0.08 -2.92
C LEU A 161 -8.24 -0.91 -4.17
N ASN A 162 -7.49 -0.72 -5.26
CA ASN A 162 -7.74 -1.44 -6.52
C ASN A 162 -7.17 -2.88 -6.49
N ASP A 163 -6.17 -3.11 -5.65
CA ASP A 163 -5.26 -4.25 -5.61
C ASP A 163 -5.38 -5.06 -4.30
N TYR A 164 -6.46 -4.81 -3.54
CA TYR A 164 -6.71 -5.44 -2.24
C TYR A 164 -6.85 -6.97 -2.30
N VAL A 165 -7.25 -7.52 -3.45
CA VAL A 165 -7.60 -8.94 -3.62
C VAL A 165 -6.45 -9.86 -3.20
N ASN A 166 -5.21 -9.48 -3.48
CA ASN A 166 -4.03 -10.26 -3.13
C ASN A 166 -3.51 -9.98 -1.70
N SER A 167 -4.22 -9.12 -0.95
CA SER A 167 -3.79 -8.60 0.34
C SER A 167 -4.72 -9.01 1.51
N ILE A 168 -5.79 -9.73 1.20
CA ILE A 168 -6.78 -10.23 2.17
C ILE A 168 -7.02 -11.70 1.87
N SER A 169 -6.95 -12.54 2.90
CA SER A 169 -7.43 -13.92 2.83
C SER A 169 -8.82 -14.01 3.46
N TYR A 170 -9.75 -14.62 2.73
CA TYR A 170 -11.11 -14.90 3.21
C TYR A 170 -11.24 -16.32 3.79
N THR A 171 -10.18 -17.12 3.73
CA THR A 171 -10.15 -18.51 4.19
C THR A 171 -9.26 -18.72 5.42
N LYS A 172 -8.53 -17.69 5.85
CA LYS A 172 -7.70 -17.73 7.05
C LYS A 172 -8.52 -17.61 8.34
N GLY A 173 -7.87 -17.94 9.46
CA GLY A 173 -8.42 -17.71 10.81
C GLY A 173 -8.61 -16.24 11.17
N CYS A 174 -9.08 -16.00 12.39
CA CYS A 174 -9.50 -14.68 12.84
C CYS A 174 -8.37 -13.64 12.94
N TYR A 175 -8.70 -12.39 12.65
CA TYR A 175 -7.84 -11.22 12.86
C TYR A 175 -8.68 -9.97 13.19
N PRO A 176 -8.12 -8.94 13.83
CA PRO A 176 -8.87 -7.74 14.21
C PRO A 176 -9.53 -7.04 13.01
N GLY A 177 -10.83 -6.75 13.12
CA GLY A 177 -11.60 -6.06 12.09
C GLY A 177 -12.11 -6.95 10.94
N GLN A 178 -11.90 -8.27 11.03
CA GLN A 178 -12.35 -9.24 10.03
C GLN A 178 -13.87 -9.21 9.81
N GLU A 179 -14.67 -8.92 10.84
CA GLU A 179 -16.13 -8.96 10.77
C GLU A 179 -16.67 -8.01 9.69
N ILE A 180 -16.09 -6.80 9.61
CA ILE A 180 -16.47 -5.81 8.60
C ILE A 180 -15.98 -6.23 7.21
N VAL A 181 -14.75 -6.75 7.11
CA VAL A 181 -14.18 -7.23 5.85
C VAL A 181 -15.01 -8.38 5.28
N SER A 182 -15.30 -9.39 6.10
CA SER A 182 -16.13 -10.55 5.76
C SER A 182 -17.53 -10.13 5.34
N ARG A 183 -18.16 -9.18 6.06
CA ARG A 183 -19.48 -8.66 5.70
C ARG A 183 -19.51 -8.00 4.33
N ILE A 184 -18.49 -7.20 3.99
CA ILE A 184 -18.37 -6.57 2.66
C ILE A 184 -18.26 -7.65 1.58
N TYR A 185 -17.39 -8.65 1.79
CA TYR A 185 -17.17 -9.75 0.86
C TYR A 185 -18.43 -10.58 0.61
N HIS A 186 -19.08 -11.10 1.66
CA HIS A 186 -20.27 -11.94 1.52
C HIS A 186 -21.48 -11.20 0.94
N LYS A 187 -21.61 -9.91 1.23
CA LYS A 187 -22.63 -9.07 0.59
C LYS A 187 -22.30 -8.70 -0.86
N LYS A 188 -21.12 -9.06 -1.35
CA LYS A 188 -20.59 -8.62 -2.66
C LYS A 188 -20.68 -7.10 -2.81
N ALA A 189 -20.51 -6.38 -1.70
CA ALA A 189 -20.60 -4.93 -1.70
C ALA A 189 -19.35 -4.36 -2.38
N THR A 190 -19.55 -3.42 -3.31
CA THR A 190 -18.46 -2.78 -4.03
C THR A 190 -18.33 -1.33 -3.57
N SER A 191 -17.10 -0.85 -3.42
CA SER A 191 -16.91 0.57 -3.14
C SER A 191 -17.38 1.41 -4.32
N LYS A 192 -18.02 2.55 -4.01
CA LYS A 192 -18.36 3.58 -5.00
C LYS A 192 -17.16 4.48 -5.32
N LYS A 193 -16.09 4.41 -4.53
CA LYS A 193 -14.87 5.20 -4.69
C LYS A 193 -13.67 4.29 -4.98
N ILE A 194 -12.71 4.79 -5.74
CA ILE A 194 -11.47 4.12 -6.10
C ILE A 194 -10.33 5.12 -6.19
N PHE A 195 -9.10 4.63 -6.14
CA PHE A 195 -7.94 5.40 -6.57
C PHE A 195 -7.82 5.34 -8.09
N TYR A 196 -7.67 6.48 -8.75
CA TYR A 196 -7.55 6.54 -10.20
C TYR A 196 -6.47 7.54 -10.62
N PRO A 197 -5.61 7.21 -11.61
CA PRO A 197 -4.63 8.13 -12.14
C PRO A 197 -5.26 9.17 -13.07
N PHE A 198 -5.05 10.43 -12.77
CA PHE A 198 -5.39 11.55 -13.63
C PHE A 198 -4.14 12.25 -14.16
N ASN A 199 -4.24 12.78 -15.38
CA ASN A 199 -3.31 13.83 -15.81
C ASN A 199 -3.61 15.10 -15.02
N CYS A 200 -2.57 15.80 -14.58
CA CYS A 200 -2.68 17.04 -13.82
C CYS A 200 -1.83 18.14 -14.47
N ILE A 201 -2.43 19.30 -14.74
CA ILE A 201 -1.78 20.41 -15.45
C ILE A 201 -1.24 21.45 -14.45
N HIS A 202 -2.01 21.72 -13.38
CA HIS A 202 -1.58 22.53 -12.23
C HIS A 202 -1.90 21.75 -10.96
N LEU A 203 -0.87 21.52 -10.14
CA LEU A 203 -0.92 20.59 -9.01
C LEU A 203 -1.17 21.33 -7.70
N PRO A 204 -2.01 20.77 -6.82
CA PRO A 204 -1.63 20.54 -5.44
C PRO A 204 -0.91 19.18 -5.38
N ARG A 205 0.31 19.18 -4.82
CA ARG A 205 1.05 17.96 -4.49
C ARG A 205 0.64 17.35 -3.14
N LYS A 206 -0.19 18.06 -2.39
CA LYS A 206 -0.48 17.72 -1.00
C LYS A 206 -1.59 16.66 -0.93
N MET A 207 -1.23 15.48 -0.46
CA MET A 207 -2.18 14.40 -0.14
C MET A 207 -3.29 14.93 0.79
N GLY A 208 -4.52 14.48 0.56
CA GLY A 208 -5.72 14.85 1.30
C GLY A 208 -6.35 16.18 0.88
N THR A 209 -5.75 16.92 -0.07
CA THR A 209 -6.41 18.09 -0.67
C THR A 209 -7.74 17.66 -1.27
N LYS A 210 -8.79 18.46 -1.14
CA LYS A 210 -10.11 18.13 -1.67
C LYS A 210 -10.15 18.33 -3.18
N LEU A 211 -10.83 17.45 -3.89
CA LEU A 211 -11.05 17.53 -5.33
C LEU A 211 -12.53 17.83 -5.60
N PHE A 212 -12.79 18.78 -6.51
CA PHE A 212 -14.12 19.29 -6.82
C PHE A 212 -14.51 19.04 -8.29
N TYR A 213 -15.80 18.84 -8.53
CA TYR A 213 -16.40 18.87 -9.87
C TYR A 213 -17.71 19.65 -9.78
N GLN A 214 -17.83 20.76 -10.52
CA GLN A 214 -18.98 21.67 -10.45
C GLN A 214 -19.32 22.05 -8.99
N ASP A 215 -18.33 22.56 -8.26
CA ASP A 215 -18.39 22.95 -6.84
C ASP A 215 -18.72 21.84 -5.82
N LYS A 216 -18.92 20.60 -6.27
CA LYS A 216 -19.14 19.46 -5.40
C LYS A 216 -17.84 18.74 -5.09
N GLU A 217 -17.56 18.50 -3.81
CA GLU A 217 -16.46 17.63 -3.39
C GLU A 217 -16.70 16.19 -3.87
N ILE A 218 -15.78 15.65 -4.66
CA ILE A 218 -15.88 14.31 -5.27
C ILE A 218 -14.85 13.32 -4.74
N GLY A 219 -13.86 13.80 -4.00
CA GLY A 219 -12.69 13.01 -3.66
C GLY A 219 -11.56 13.84 -3.06
N PHE A 220 -10.39 13.22 -2.99
CA PHE A 220 -9.18 13.90 -2.56
C PHE A 220 -7.96 13.46 -3.37
N PHE A 221 -6.94 14.31 -3.35
CA PHE A 221 -5.62 14.05 -3.92
C PHE A 221 -4.86 13.04 -3.09
N GLY A 222 -4.31 12.01 -3.73
CA GLY A 222 -3.26 11.20 -3.16
C GLY A 222 -1.89 11.82 -3.46
N SER A 223 -0.98 10.99 -3.95
CA SER A 223 0.36 11.40 -4.39
C SER A 223 0.42 11.66 -5.90
N ASN A 224 1.53 12.24 -6.34
CA ASN A 224 1.76 12.61 -7.74
C ASN A 224 3.19 12.25 -8.19
N SER A 225 3.33 11.92 -9.48
CA SER A 225 4.62 11.76 -10.16
C SER A 225 4.52 12.33 -11.56
N ASP A 226 5.47 13.20 -11.93
CA ASP A 226 5.44 13.94 -13.19
C ASP A 226 4.10 14.68 -13.39
N LYS A 227 3.37 14.37 -14.47
CA LYS A 227 2.03 14.89 -14.79
C LYS A 227 0.91 13.96 -14.31
N LEU A 228 1.22 12.86 -13.64
CA LEU A 228 0.23 11.93 -13.11
C LEU A 228 -0.03 12.20 -11.64
N THR A 229 -1.31 12.15 -11.27
CA THR A 229 -1.77 12.26 -9.89
C THR A 229 -2.70 11.09 -9.61
N LEU A 230 -2.46 10.37 -8.53
CA LEU A 230 -3.41 9.41 -8.02
C LEU A 230 -4.43 10.15 -7.16
N ALA A 231 -5.72 9.96 -7.41
CA ALA A 231 -6.78 10.58 -6.63
C ALA A 231 -7.83 9.56 -6.21
N PHE A 232 -8.36 9.72 -5.00
CA PHE A 232 -9.46 8.91 -4.50
C PHE A 232 -10.79 9.56 -4.85
N VAL A 233 -11.52 8.99 -5.81
CA VAL A 233 -12.72 9.61 -6.40
C VAL A 233 -13.86 8.62 -6.53
N ASN A 234 -15.09 9.11 -6.70
CA ASN A 234 -16.19 8.26 -7.13
C ASN A 234 -15.90 7.63 -8.51
N LYS A 235 -16.23 6.34 -8.68
CA LYS A 235 -16.03 5.56 -9.91
C LYS A 235 -16.57 6.24 -11.17
N ASN A 236 -17.64 7.02 -11.06
CA ASN A 236 -18.22 7.73 -12.20
C ASN A 236 -17.26 8.76 -12.83
N PHE A 237 -16.27 9.24 -12.07
CA PHE A 237 -15.25 10.19 -12.53
C PHE A 237 -13.93 9.52 -12.95
N ALA A 238 -13.77 8.23 -12.68
CA ALA A 238 -12.53 7.48 -12.88
C ALA A 238 -12.37 7.02 -14.34
N ASN A 239 -12.16 7.96 -15.26
CA ASN A 239 -11.96 7.67 -16.68
C ASN A 239 -11.12 8.74 -17.39
N LEU A 240 -10.68 8.43 -18.62
CA LEU A 240 -9.76 9.26 -19.41
C LEU A 240 -10.37 10.57 -19.93
N ASN A 241 -11.69 10.76 -19.82
CA ASN A 241 -12.35 11.99 -20.24
C ASN A 241 -12.14 13.13 -19.25
N PHE A 242 -11.50 12.90 -18.10
CA PHE A 242 -11.20 13.92 -17.12
C PHE A 242 -9.70 14.14 -16.96
N TYR A 243 -9.34 15.35 -16.56
CA TYR A 243 -8.01 15.72 -16.05
C TYR A 243 -8.19 16.64 -14.85
N ILE A 244 -7.12 16.87 -14.11
CA ILE A 244 -7.13 17.76 -12.95
C ILE A 244 -6.44 19.08 -13.28
N ASP A 245 -7.11 20.17 -12.94
CA ASP A 245 -6.59 21.53 -12.98
C ASP A 245 -6.77 22.17 -11.59
N ASP A 246 -5.66 22.43 -10.91
CA ASP A 246 -5.60 22.76 -9.49
C ASP A 246 -6.39 21.75 -8.64
N SER A 247 -7.48 22.18 -7.99
CA SER A 247 -8.35 21.32 -7.18
C SER A 247 -9.63 20.91 -7.91
N ASN A 248 -9.71 21.16 -9.22
CA ASN A 248 -10.90 20.91 -10.02
C ASN A 248 -10.67 19.76 -11.01
N LEU A 249 -11.66 18.88 -11.09
CA LEU A 249 -11.76 17.90 -12.14
C LEU A 249 -12.40 18.54 -13.36
N VAL A 250 -11.69 18.56 -14.49
CA VAL A 250 -12.14 19.18 -15.73
C VAL A 250 -12.39 18.09 -16.77
N LYS A 251 -13.56 18.16 -17.43
CA LYS A 251 -13.90 17.26 -18.53
C LYS A 251 -13.16 17.72 -19.78
N LYS A 252 -12.44 16.81 -20.44
CA LYS A 252 -11.94 17.01 -21.79
C LYS A 252 -13.16 17.14 -22.69
N GLU A 253 -13.40 18.34 -23.20
CA GLU A 253 -14.31 18.48 -24.32
C GLU A 253 -13.74 17.63 -25.46
N LEU A 254 -14.56 16.74 -26.03
CA LEU A 254 -14.21 16.12 -27.30
C LEU A 254 -14.06 17.30 -28.27
N LEU A 255 -12.83 17.55 -28.73
CA LEU A 255 -12.57 18.38 -29.90
C LEU A 255 -13.23 17.68 -31.11
N ASN A 256 -14.56 17.82 -31.20
CA ASN A 256 -15.36 17.52 -32.36
C ASN A 256 -15.96 18.85 -32.81
N LYS A 257 -15.11 19.64 -33.48
CA LYS A 257 -15.49 20.47 -34.61
C LYS A 257 -14.63 20.02 -35.78
#